data_AF-A0A7S1H6J7-F1
#
_entry.id   AF-A0A7S1H6J7-F1
#
_cell.length_a   1.000
_cell.length_b   1.000
_cell.length_c   1.000
_cell.angle_alpha   90.00
_cell.angle_beta   90.00
_cell.angle_gamma   90.00
#
_symmetry.space_group_name_H-M   'P 1'
#
loop_
_entity.id
_entity.type
_entity.pdbx_description
1 polymer ?
#
loop_
_entity_poly.entity_id
_entity_poly.type
_entity_poly.pdbx_seq_one_letter_code
_entity_poly.pdbx_strand_id
1 'polypeptide(L)'
;ACAGPAANAADKVLRYAFRVAETGFDPAQISDKYSKDAAANIFDAPLEYALGARPFQLRPATLAAMPEISADYKTLTFRVKPGIYFADDPAFGGKKRELVAQDYVYSLKRHYDPKWKSNNLYLLENAKILG
;
A
#
# COMPACT_ATOMS: atom_id res chain seq x y z
N ALA A 1 16.91 30.09 16.17
CA ALA A 1 16.09 28.90 15.86
C ALA A 1 15.11 28.71 17.02
N CYS A 2 13.81 28.89 16.80
CA CYS A 2 12.80 28.67 17.83
C CYS A 2 12.33 27.22 17.74
N ALA A 3 12.90 26.34 18.58
CA ALA A 3 12.32 25.02 18.81
C ALA A 3 11.05 25.22 19.68
N GLY A 4 9.89 24.98 19.07
CA GLY A 4 8.61 24.97 19.80
C GLY A 4 8.55 23.77 20.77
N PRO A 5 7.72 23.86 21.83
CA PRO A 5 7.56 22.78 22.79
C PRO A 5 7.11 21.48 22.11
N ALA A 6 7.60 20.35 22.61
CA ALA A 6 7.21 19.03 22.12
C ALA A 6 5.70 18.80 22.34
N ALA A 7 4.96 18.52 21.27
CA ALA A 7 3.52 18.26 21.34
C ALA A 7 3.23 17.00 22.19
N ASN A 8 2.24 17.08 23.09
CA ASN A 8 1.81 15.93 23.90
C ASN A 8 1.16 14.88 22.99
N ALA A 9 1.22 13.60 23.38
CA ALA A 9 0.61 12.52 22.60
C ALA A 9 -0.91 12.71 22.40
N ALA A 10 -1.59 13.32 23.37
CA ALA A 10 -3.01 13.70 23.27
C ALA A 10 -3.28 14.71 22.14
N ASP A 11 -2.29 15.56 21.80
CA ASP A 11 -2.41 16.57 20.75
C ASP A 11 -2.21 15.98 19.34
N LYS A 12 -1.80 14.71 19.24
CA LYS A 12 -1.57 13.97 17.98
C LYS A 12 -2.67 12.95 17.68
N VAL A 13 -3.88 13.17 18.18
CA VAL A 13 -5.03 12.29 17.95
C VAL A 13 -5.95 12.92 16.91
N LEU A 14 -6.05 12.30 15.75
CA LEU A 14 -7.09 12.63 14.76
C LEU A 14 -8.33 11.76 15.01
N ARG A 15 -9.48 12.41 15.26
CA ARG A 15 -10.78 11.75 15.32
C ARG A 15 -11.52 12.01 14.01
N TYR A 16 -11.84 10.94 13.29
CA TYR A 16 -12.52 11.02 12.00
C TYR A 16 -13.77 10.14 12.00
N ALA A 17 -14.89 10.67 11.52
CA ALA A 17 -16.16 9.96 11.47
C ALA A 17 -16.40 9.39 10.06
N PHE A 18 -16.58 8.08 9.96
CA PHE A 18 -17.11 7.45 8.75
C PHE A 18 -18.63 7.58 8.71
N ARG A 19 -19.17 7.90 7.53
CA ARG A 19 -20.63 8.03 7.35
C ARG A 19 -21.33 6.68 7.29
N VAL A 20 -20.61 5.63 6.91
CA VAL A 20 -21.08 4.24 6.85
C VAL A 20 -19.94 3.36 7.37
N ALA A 21 -20.29 2.22 7.96
CA ALA A 21 -19.31 1.22 8.39
C ALA A 21 -18.51 0.66 7.19
N GLU A 22 -17.28 0.29 7.46
CA GLU A 22 -16.44 -0.51 6.59
C GLU A 22 -17.07 -1.90 6.30
N THR A 23 -16.65 -2.50 5.19
CA THR A 23 -17.10 -3.84 4.78
C THR A 23 -16.04 -4.91 4.97
N GLY A 24 -14.77 -4.52 5.15
CA GLY A 24 -13.66 -5.40 5.46
C GLY A 24 -12.31 -4.74 5.20
N PHE A 25 -11.23 -5.39 5.65
CA PHE A 25 -9.86 -4.85 5.51
C PHE A 25 -8.97 -5.65 4.56
N ASP A 26 -9.56 -6.58 3.80
CA ASP A 26 -8.85 -7.37 2.80
C ASP A 26 -8.75 -6.59 1.47
N PRO A 27 -7.55 -6.13 1.06
CA PRO A 27 -7.40 -5.32 -0.17
C PRO A 27 -7.90 -6.01 -1.44
N ALA A 28 -7.91 -7.34 -1.51
CA ALA A 28 -8.41 -8.04 -2.68
C ALA A 28 -9.94 -7.95 -2.80
N GLN A 29 -10.66 -7.84 -1.68
CA GLN A 29 -12.11 -7.86 -1.63
C GLN A 29 -12.75 -6.47 -1.57
N ILE A 30 -12.00 -5.48 -1.08
CA ILE A 30 -12.51 -4.12 -0.87
C ILE A 30 -13.02 -3.48 -2.18
N SER A 31 -14.26 -2.99 -2.13
CA SER A 31 -14.91 -2.23 -3.21
C SER A 31 -15.38 -0.85 -2.79
N ASP A 32 -15.60 -0.60 -1.49
CA ASP A 32 -16.12 0.68 -0.97
C ASP A 32 -15.02 1.68 -0.59
N LYS A 33 -15.40 2.94 -0.40
CA LYS A 33 -14.47 4.03 -0.07
C LYS A 33 -13.96 3.97 1.37
N TYR A 34 -14.80 3.66 2.36
CA TYR A 34 -14.44 3.76 3.77
C TYR A 34 -13.42 2.69 4.16
N SER A 35 -13.60 1.47 3.65
CA SER A 35 -12.62 0.40 3.79
C SER A 35 -11.29 0.73 3.10
N LYS A 36 -11.32 1.38 1.92
CA LYS A 36 -10.09 1.87 1.24
C LYS A 36 -9.37 2.93 2.08
N ASP A 37 -10.10 3.88 2.62
CA ASP A 37 -9.53 4.94 3.46
C ASP A 37 -8.88 4.35 4.72
N ALA A 38 -9.50 3.35 5.36
CA ALA A 38 -8.90 2.63 6.48
C ALA A 38 -7.66 1.81 6.06
N ALA A 39 -7.77 1.01 4.99
CA ALA A 39 -6.69 0.17 4.50
C ALA A 39 -5.44 0.97 4.08
N ALA A 40 -5.61 2.17 3.51
CA ALA A 40 -4.51 3.06 3.15
C ALA A 40 -3.70 3.59 4.35
N ASN A 41 -4.20 3.42 5.58
CA ASN A 41 -3.49 3.73 6.83
C ASN A 41 -2.91 2.49 7.52
N ILE A 42 -3.14 1.30 6.95
CA ILE A 42 -2.67 0.01 7.48
C ILE A 42 -1.57 -0.57 6.57
N PHE A 43 -1.71 -0.42 5.25
CA PHE A 43 -0.83 -1.02 4.25
C PHE A 43 -0.11 0.03 3.41
N ASP A 44 1.16 -0.24 3.12
CA ASP A 44 2.00 0.62 2.28
C ASP A 44 2.12 0.09 0.85
N ALA A 45 1.81 0.95 -0.13
CA ALA A 45 2.05 0.69 -1.54
C ALA A 45 3.51 0.98 -1.95
N PRO A 46 3.99 0.51 -3.11
CA PRO A 46 5.35 0.82 -3.60
C PRO A 46 5.64 2.32 -3.73
N LEU A 47 4.63 3.08 -4.16
CA LEU A 47 4.70 4.52 -4.40
C LEU A 47 3.59 5.21 -3.61
N GLU A 48 3.84 6.46 -3.24
CA GLU A 48 2.85 7.34 -2.62
C GLU A 48 2.86 8.72 -3.27
N TYR A 49 1.82 9.51 -3.02
CA TYR A 49 1.79 10.90 -3.43
C TYR A 49 2.64 11.76 -2.51
N ALA A 50 3.46 12.64 -3.08
CA ALA A 50 4.15 13.69 -2.35
C ALA A 50 3.15 14.72 -1.84
N LEU A 51 2.71 14.57 -0.58
CA LEU A 51 1.76 15.48 0.06
C LEU A 51 2.27 16.93 -0.01
N GLY A 52 1.43 17.83 -0.50
CA GLY A 52 1.74 19.26 -0.64
C GLY A 52 2.46 19.65 -1.93
N ALA A 53 2.99 18.70 -2.72
CA ALA A 53 3.62 19.01 -3.99
C ALA A 53 2.61 19.55 -5.02
N ARG A 54 3.01 20.57 -5.79
CA ARG A 54 2.26 21.11 -6.93
C ARG A 54 3.22 21.33 -8.11
N PRO A 55 3.00 20.71 -9.29
CA PRO A 55 1.96 19.72 -9.59
C PRO A 55 2.07 18.46 -8.72
N PHE A 56 1.00 17.67 -8.63
CA PHE A 56 1.02 16.42 -7.87
C PHE A 56 2.05 15.46 -8.45
N GLN A 57 2.85 14.83 -7.59
CA GLN A 57 3.92 13.93 -7.97
C GLN A 57 3.89 12.66 -7.12
N LEU A 58 4.33 11.54 -7.71
CA LEU A 58 4.61 10.31 -6.98
C LEU A 58 6.04 10.34 -6.45
N ARG A 59 6.24 9.69 -5.30
CA ARG A 59 7.56 9.41 -4.73
C ARG A 59 7.64 7.97 -4.23
N PRO A 60 8.85 7.40 -4.08
CA PRO A 60 9.04 6.10 -3.45
C PRO A 60 8.48 6.09 -2.02
N ALA A 61 7.69 5.07 -1.69
CA ALA A 61 7.26 4.77 -0.32
C ALA A 61 8.07 3.61 0.24
N THR A 62 7.84 2.40 -0.27
CA THR A 62 8.60 1.18 0.10
C THR A 62 9.70 0.81 -0.90
N LEU A 63 9.88 1.61 -1.96
CA LEU A 63 10.93 1.40 -2.95
C LEU A 63 12.19 2.20 -2.62
N ALA A 64 13.33 1.71 -3.10
CA ALA A 64 14.62 2.39 -2.96
C ALA A 64 14.74 3.63 -3.87
N ALA A 65 14.01 3.63 -4.99
CA ALA A 65 13.98 4.71 -5.99
C ALA A 65 12.69 4.62 -6.82
N MET A 66 12.47 5.60 -7.71
CA MET A 66 11.39 5.49 -8.71
C MET A 66 11.62 4.26 -9.62
N PRO A 67 10.56 3.63 -10.14
CA PRO A 67 10.70 2.47 -11.01
C PRO A 67 11.39 2.82 -12.32
N GLU A 68 12.20 1.91 -12.83
CA GLU A 68 12.70 1.99 -14.20
C GLU A 68 11.61 1.51 -15.16
N ILE A 69 11.45 2.21 -16.28
CA ILE A 69 10.44 1.91 -17.29
C ILE A 69 11.17 1.62 -18.60
N SER A 70 10.89 0.46 -19.20
CA SER A 70 11.44 0.11 -20.50
C SER A 70 10.94 1.05 -21.60
N ALA A 71 11.71 1.19 -22.68
CA ALA A 71 11.37 2.07 -23.81
C ALA A 71 10.05 1.70 -24.50
N ASP A 72 9.60 0.44 -24.40
CA ASP A 72 8.33 -0.04 -24.93
C ASP A 72 7.17 0.05 -23.93
N TYR A 73 7.43 0.55 -22.72
CA TYR A 73 6.48 0.71 -21.62
C TYR A 73 5.82 -0.59 -21.13
N LYS A 74 6.39 -1.76 -21.44
CA LYS A 74 5.84 -3.07 -21.05
C LYS A 74 6.52 -3.69 -19.84
N THR A 75 7.69 -3.19 -19.45
CA THR A 75 8.43 -3.67 -18.29
C THR A 75 8.71 -2.52 -17.35
N LEU A 76 8.21 -2.66 -16.12
CA LEU A 76 8.46 -1.72 -15.03
C LEU A 76 9.25 -2.47 -13.95
N THR A 77 10.43 -1.97 -13.61
CA THR A 77 11.31 -2.59 -12.62
C THR A 77 11.25 -1.81 -11.31
N PHE A 78 10.72 -2.47 -10.29
CA PHE A 78 10.57 -1.94 -8.94
C PHE A 78 11.64 -2.53 -8.02
N ARG A 79 12.43 -1.68 -7.36
CA ARG A 79 13.44 -2.12 -6.37
C ARG A 79 12.93 -1.84 -4.97
N VAL A 80 12.53 -2.90 -4.27
CA VAL A 80 12.06 -2.82 -2.87
C VAL A 80 13.21 -2.38 -1.97
N LYS A 81 12.93 -1.43 -1.06
CA LYS A 81 13.89 -0.94 -0.08
C LYS A 81 14.06 -2.00 1.04
N PRO A 82 15.30 -2.46 1.31
CA PRO A 82 15.54 -3.38 2.43
C PRO A 82 15.26 -2.73 3.79
N GLY A 83 15.07 -3.57 4.80
CA GLY A 83 14.91 -3.16 6.20
C GLY A 83 13.50 -2.67 6.56
N ILE A 84 12.51 -2.91 5.69
CA ILE A 84 11.09 -2.69 5.99
C ILE A 84 10.52 -4.00 6.52
N TYR A 85 9.83 -3.96 7.66
CA TYR A 85 9.30 -5.16 8.30
C TYR A 85 7.78 -5.05 8.47
N PHE A 86 7.09 -6.16 8.30
CA PHE A 86 5.68 -6.26 8.67
C PHE A 86 5.51 -6.12 10.18
N ALA A 87 4.30 -5.74 10.59
CA ALA A 87 3.87 -5.88 11.98
C ALA A 87 3.95 -7.35 12.43
N ASP A 88 4.13 -7.58 13.72
CA ASP A 88 4.17 -8.93 14.28
C ASP A 88 2.84 -9.64 14.04
N ASP A 89 2.89 -10.84 13.47
CA ASP A 89 1.73 -11.65 13.15
C ASP A 89 2.02 -13.14 13.48
N PRO A 90 1.05 -13.88 14.06
CA PRO A 90 1.20 -15.31 14.31
C PRO A 90 1.61 -16.13 13.09
N ALA A 91 1.24 -15.71 11.87
CA ALA A 91 1.63 -16.35 10.61
C ALA A 91 3.14 -16.40 10.39
N PHE A 92 3.91 -15.52 11.05
CA PHE A 92 5.37 -15.50 10.97
C PHE A 92 6.05 -16.35 12.06
N GLY A 93 5.28 -17.02 12.92
CA GLY A 93 5.81 -17.91 13.95
C GLY A 93 6.76 -17.22 14.93
N GLY A 94 6.47 -15.97 15.28
CA GLY A 94 7.29 -15.14 16.18
C GLY A 94 8.59 -14.61 15.56
N LYS A 95 8.79 -14.75 14.25
CA LYS A 95 9.94 -14.17 13.54
C LYS A 95 9.56 -12.85 12.87
N LYS A 96 10.46 -11.87 12.92
CA LYS A 96 10.30 -10.65 12.11
C LYS A 96 10.32 -11.00 10.63
N ARG A 97 9.33 -10.54 9.89
CA ARG A 97 9.21 -10.75 8.45
C ARG A 97 9.52 -9.46 7.71
N GLU A 98 10.56 -9.48 6.89
CA GLU A 98 10.93 -8.35 6.03
C GLU A 98 10.04 -8.28 4.78
N LEU A 99 9.68 -7.08 4.34
CA LEU A 99 9.01 -6.89 3.05
C LEU A 99 9.97 -7.21 1.90
N VAL A 100 9.57 -8.12 1.01
CA VAL A 100 10.32 -8.46 -0.20
C VAL A 100 9.42 -8.40 -1.45
N ALA A 101 10.02 -8.46 -2.63
CA ALA A 101 9.29 -8.38 -3.89
C ALA A 101 8.18 -9.45 -4.02
N GLN A 102 8.38 -10.64 -3.46
CA GLN A 102 7.42 -11.73 -3.47
C GLN A 102 6.10 -11.38 -2.75
N ASP A 103 6.10 -10.47 -1.78
CA ASP A 103 4.88 -10.05 -1.10
C ASP A 103 3.97 -9.21 -2.03
N TYR A 104 4.57 -8.41 -2.91
CA TYR A 104 3.85 -7.71 -3.97
C TYR A 104 3.35 -8.68 -5.04
N VAL A 105 4.18 -9.64 -5.46
CA VAL A 105 3.76 -10.70 -6.40
C VAL A 105 2.57 -11.46 -5.83
N TYR A 106 2.66 -11.92 -4.58
CA TYR A 106 1.55 -12.60 -3.89
C TYR A 106 0.27 -11.75 -3.90
N SER A 107 0.38 -10.47 -3.54
CA SER A 107 -0.77 -9.56 -3.48
C SER A 107 -1.45 -9.38 -4.84
N LEU A 108 -0.68 -9.25 -5.93
CA LEU A 108 -1.21 -9.18 -7.29
C LEU A 108 -1.90 -10.48 -7.68
N LYS A 109 -1.24 -11.63 -7.49
CA LYS A 109 -1.80 -12.95 -7.81
C LYS A 109 -3.09 -13.25 -7.06
N ARG A 110 -3.21 -12.73 -5.83
CA ARG A 110 -4.40 -12.90 -5.01
C ARG A 110 -5.66 -12.31 -5.64
N HIS A 111 -5.53 -11.27 -6.47
CA HIS A 111 -6.67 -10.75 -7.23
C HIS A 111 -7.13 -11.69 -8.36
N TYR A 112 -6.24 -12.53 -8.90
CA TYR A 112 -6.55 -13.49 -9.97
C TYR A 112 -7.11 -14.82 -9.44
N ASP A 113 -6.90 -15.13 -8.16
CA ASP A 113 -7.47 -16.33 -7.55
C ASP A 113 -8.97 -16.12 -7.27
N PRO A 114 -9.87 -16.88 -7.94
CA PRO A 114 -11.32 -16.70 -7.83
C PRO A 114 -11.85 -16.94 -6.41
N LYS A 115 -11.08 -17.61 -5.55
CA LYS A 115 -11.41 -17.77 -4.12
C LYS A 115 -11.64 -16.41 -3.44
N TRP A 116 -10.89 -15.38 -3.84
CA TRP A 116 -10.96 -14.06 -3.21
C TRP A 116 -12.01 -13.14 -3.83
N LYS A 117 -12.67 -13.52 -4.94
CA LYS A 117 -13.77 -12.76 -5.55
C LYS A 117 -13.45 -11.26 -5.71
N SER A 118 -12.27 -10.97 -6.24
CA SER A 118 -11.76 -9.60 -6.31
C SER A 118 -12.59 -8.72 -7.25
N ASN A 119 -13.23 -7.68 -6.69
CA ASN A 119 -13.96 -6.67 -7.45
C ASN A 119 -13.05 -5.81 -8.35
N ASN A 120 -11.74 -5.83 -8.10
CA ASN A 120 -10.74 -5.02 -8.80
C ASN A 120 -9.95 -5.82 -9.86
N LEU A 121 -10.26 -7.10 -10.10
CA LEU A 121 -9.53 -7.94 -11.06
C LEU A 121 -9.51 -7.32 -12.47
N TYR A 122 -10.65 -6.75 -12.91
CA TYR A 122 -10.77 -6.11 -14.21
C TYR A 122 -9.72 -5.01 -14.47
N LEU A 123 -9.24 -4.32 -13.42
CA LEU A 123 -8.20 -3.30 -13.55
C LEU A 123 -6.86 -3.91 -13.97
N LEU A 124 -6.51 -5.07 -13.39
CA LEU A 124 -5.26 -5.76 -13.67
C LEU A 124 -5.30 -6.43 -15.06
N GLU A 125 -6.44 -7.02 -15.43
CA GLU A 125 -6.66 -7.60 -16.75
C GLU A 125 -6.60 -6.53 -17.85
N ASN A 126 -7.25 -5.38 -17.64
CA ASN A 126 -7.19 -4.26 -18.59
C ASN A 126 -5.76 -3.71 -18.74
N ALA A 127 -4.98 -3.69 -17.66
CA ALA A 127 -3.56 -3.34 -17.68
C ALA A 127 -2.67 -4.44 -18.27
N LYS A 128 -3.23 -5.61 -18.62
CA LYS A 128 -2.53 -6.80 -19.15
C LYS A 128 -1.41 -7.30 -18.23
N ILE A 129 -1.61 -7.14 -16.92
CA ILE A 129 -0.72 -7.72 -15.92
C ILE A 129 -0.98 -9.24 -15.89
N LEU A 130 0.06 -10.03 -15.66
CA LEU A 130 -0.05 -11.49 -15.57
C LEU A 130 -0.32 -11.91 -14.12
N GLY A 131 -1.31 -12.78 -13.95
CA GLY A 131 -1.65 -13.45 -12.68
C GLY A 131 -0.89 -14.75 -12.45
#